data_AF-A0A382YYF3-F1
#
_entry.id   AF-A0A382YYF3-F1
#
_cell.length_a   1.000
_cell.length_b   1.000
_cell.length_c   1.000
_cell.angle_alpha   90.00
_cell.angle_beta   90.00
_cell.angle_gamma   90.00
#
_symmetry.space_group_name_H-M   'P 1'
#
loop_
_entity.id
_entity.type
_entity.pdbx_description
1 polymer ?
#
loop_
_entity_poly.entity_id
_entity_poly.type
_entity_poly.pdbx_seq_one_letter_code
_entity_poly.pdbx_strand_id
1 'polypeptide(L)'
;SRRFQYVEIDRHGNTLDPGSEPYIGYGPVSDDLRERLFGHLDLDWADQAAESAARDWAIEHMAGPHFEEMNVVTGERVAKTREAVRERLEGEIRFWDQRAEELKAQELAGKKPRVNSGRARSRADELEARMARRRLELDQEADLHNNPPTIVGAALIVPQGLVDQLNGMPPAPDAVADKMETDRRAVAAVLAAERTLGRNPEAQVHNNPGFDILSIDPETGIHYFIEVKGHLPQTTEISVSAQQVQKAKANPDRWRLAVAS
;
A
#
# COMPACT_ATOMS: atom_id res chain seq x y z
N SER A 1 1.54 11.95 -4.18
CA SER A 1 0.73 10.98 -3.41
C SER A 1 1.09 11.13 -1.93
N ARG A 2 0.21 10.72 -1.00
CA ARG A 2 0.52 10.64 0.43
C ARG A 2 0.07 9.27 0.92
N ARG A 3 0.94 8.54 1.63
CA ARG A 3 0.64 7.24 2.23
C ARG A 3 0.95 7.31 3.72
N PHE A 4 0.00 6.86 4.54
CA PHE A 4 0.24 6.68 5.96
C PHE A 4 0.88 5.31 6.17
N GLN A 5 1.96 5.25 6.92
CA GLN A 5 2.71 4.03 7.20
C GLN A 5 3.17 4.04 8.66
N TYR A 6 3.57 2.86 9.12
CA TYR A 6 4.01 2.63 10.49
C TYR A 6 5.42 2.08 10.47
N VAL A 7 6.16 2.36 11.53
CA VAL A 7 7.49 1.82 11.77
C VAL A 7 7.52 1.44 13.24
N GLU A 8 8.02 0.24 13.53
CA GLU A 8 8.29 -0.19 14.89
C GLU A 8 9.79 -0.25 15.11
N ILE A 9 10.25 0.31 16.22
CA ILE A 9 11.63 0.29 16.65
C ILE A 9 11.70 -0.14 18.11
N ASP A 10 12.64 -1.02 18.44
CA ASP A 10 12.90 -1.44 19.82
C ASP A 10 14.08 -0.69 20.45
N ARG A 11 14.29 -0.89 21.75
CA ARG A 11 15.41 -0.31 22.52
C ARG A 11 16.81 -0.69 22.01
N HIS A 12 16.91 -1.70 21.16
CA HIS A 12 18.16 -2.15 20.55
C HIS A 12 18.35 -1.54 19.16
N GLY A 13 17.41 -0.71 18.69
CA GLY A 13 17.42 -0.09 17.38
C GLY A 13 16.92 -1.00 16.26
N ASN A 14 16.39 -2.19 16.58
CA ASN A 14 15.83 -3.07 15.57
C ASN A 14 14.54 -2.44 15.04
N THR A 15 14.52 -2.17 13.74
CA THR A 15 13.42 -1.47 13.08
C THR A 15 12.74 -2.39 12.06
N LEU A 16 11.40 -2.35 12.01
CA LEU A 16 10.60 -3.15 11.08
C LEU A 16 9.36 -2.41 10.60
N ASP A 17 8.78 -2.88 9.48
CA ASP A 17 7.46 -2.50 8.99
C ASP A 17 6.41 -3.43 9.61
N PRO A 18 5.55 -2.94 10.52
CA PRO A 18 4.52 -3.75 11.17
C PRO A 18 3.24 -3.89 10.31
N GLY A 19 3.27 -3.38 9.08
CA GLY A 19 2.17 -3.41 8.14
C GLY A 19 1.26 -2.18 8.21
N SER A 20 0.11 -2.26 7.54
CA SER A 20 -0.76 -1.10 7.30
C SER A 20 -1.62 -0.69 8.49
N GLU A 21 -1.88 -1.59 9.45
CA GLU A 21 -2.85 -1.38 10.53
C GLU A 21 -2.45 -2.03 11.86
N PRO A 22 -1.22 -1.80 12.37
CA PRO A 22 -0.75 -2.44 13.60
C PRO A 22 -1.61 -2.08 14.82
N TYR A 23 -2.17 -0.87 14.83
CA TYR A 23 -2.99 -0.33 15.91
C TYR A 23 -4.29 -1.09 16.17
N ILE A 24 -4.74 -1.96 15.27
CA ILE A 24 -5.92 -2.82 15.50
C ILE A 24 -5.68 -3.79 16.68
N GLY A 25 -4.42 -4.18 16.92
CA GLY A 25 -4.04 -5.01 18.05
C GLY A 25 -3.80 -4.24 19.35
N TYR A 26 -3.87 -2.91 19.33
CA TYR A 26 -3.48 -2.07 20.47
C TYR A 26 -4.68 -1.60 21.26
N GLY A 27 -4.54 -1.64 22.59
CA GLY A 27 -5.53 -1.16 23.54
C GLY A 27 -4.98 0.01 24.35
N PRO A 28 -5.83 0.98 24.76
CA PRO A 28 -5.40 2.03 25.67
C PRO A 28 -5.04 1.43 27.04
N VAL A 29 -3.98 1.95 27.64
CA VAL A 29 -3.56 1.60 29.00
C VAL A 29 -4.31 2.51 29.99
N SER A 30 -4.88 1.92 31.06
CA SER A 30 -5.52 2.67 32.15
C SER A 30 -4.50 3.52 32.92
N ASP A 31 -4.94 4.62 33.55
CA ASP A 31 -4.01 5.52 34.25
C ASP A 31 -3.28 4.83 35.42
N ASP A 32 -3.95 3.94 36.16
CA ASP A 32 -3.32 3.11 37.22
C ASP A 32 -2.20 2.21 36.68
N LEU A 33 -2.47 1.53 35.56
CA LEU A 33 -1.48 0.65 34.94
C LEU A 33 -0.33 1.47 34.33
N ARG A 34 -0.62 2.66 33.80
CA ARG A 34 0.39 3.58 33.26
C ARG A 34 1.41 3.98 34.31
N GLU A 35 0.98 4.36 35.52
CA GLU A 35 1.89 4.72 36.62
C GLU A 35 2.80 3.55 37.01
N ARG A 36 2.23 2.35 37.13
CA ARG A 36 2.99 1.12 37.44
C ARG A 36 4.01 0.76 36.36
N LEU A 37 3.65 0.97 35.09
CA LEU A 37 4.53 0.72 33.94
C LEU A 37 5.72 1.69 33.90
N PHE A 38 5.49 2.99 34.11
CA PHE A 38 6.56 3.99 34.12
C PHE A 38 7.63 3.71 35.19
N GLY A 39 7.24 3.09 36.32
CA GLY A 39 8.20 2.68 37.34
C GLY A 39 9.12 1.50 36.94
N HIS A 40 8.78 0.76 35.88
CA HIS A 40 9.47 -0.48 35.47
C HIS A 40 10.11 -0.40 34.08
N LEU A 41 9.73 0.58 33.26
CA LEU A 41 10.21 0.72 31.89
C LEU A 41 11.40 1.67 31.82
N ASP A 42 12.47 1.22 31.17
CA ASP A 42 13.52 2.09 30.68
C ASP A 42 13.03 2.75 29.38
N LEU A 43 12.88 4.07 29.41
CA LEU A 43 12.35 4.89 28.32
C LEU A 43 13.40 5.85 27.76
N ASP A 44 14.64 5.81 28.25
CA ASP A 44 15.68 6.74 27.80
C ASP A 44 16.02 6.53 26.32
N TRP A 45 15.79 5.32 25.80
CA TRP A 45 15.94 4.98 24.39
C TRP A 45 14.80 5.52 23.50
N ALA A 46 13.62 5.80 24.07
CA ALA A 46 12.43 6.22 23.33
C ALA A 46 12.42 7.74 23.17
N ASP A 47 13.49 8.27 22.60
CA ASP A 47 13.75 9.70 22.45
C ASP A 47 13.78 10.13 20.97
N GLN A 48 14.30 11.34 20.71
CA GLN A 48 14.44 11.86 19.34
C GLN A 48 15.43 11.07 18.47
N ALA A 49 16.35 10.32 19.07
CA ALA A 49 17.27 9.46 18.32
C ALA A 49 16.53 8.24 17.76
N ALA A 50 15.62 7.63 18.54
CA ALA A 50 14.75 6.57 18.04
C ALA A 50 13.81 7.06 16.92
N GLU A 51 13.25 8.26 17.05
CA GLU A 51 12.45 8.87 15.97
C GLU A 51 13.27 9.10 14.69
N SER A 52 14.49 9.62 14.81
CA SER A 52 15.38 9.79 13.65
C SER A 52 15.74 8.45 13.01
N ALA A 53 16.08 7.44 13.80
CA ALA A 53 16.41 6.10 13.31
C ALA A 53 15.23 5.46 12.55
N ALA A 54 14.02 5.56 13.09
CA ALA A 54 12.81 5.07 12.43
C ALA A 54 12.53 5.81 11.11
N ARG A 55 12.77 7.12 11.07
CA ARG A 55 12.62 7.93 9.86
C ARG A 55 13.61 7.55 8.78
N ASP A 56 14.89 7.40 9.14
CA ASP A 56 15.95 7.03 8.20
C ASP A 56 15.69 5.64 7.63
N TRP A 57 15.28 4.69 8.49
CA TRP A 57 14.88 3.36 8.05
C TRP A 57 13.69 3.41 7.07
N ALA A 58 12.68 4.25 7.33
CA ALA A 58 11.54 4.41 6.43
C ALA A 58 11.93 5.03 5.08
N ILE A 59 12.88 5.96 5.06
CA ILE A 59 13.43 6.52 3.82
C ILE A 59 14.10 5.41 3.00
N GLU A 60 14.89 4.57 3.64
CA GLU A 60 15.63 3.50 2.98
C GLU A 60 14.70 2.37 2.48
N HIS A 61 13.76 1.92 3.30
CA HIS A 61 13.01 0.69 3.04
C HIS A 61 11.59 0.91 2.51
N MET A 62 10.93 2.03 2.83
CA MET A 62 9.51 2.25 2.51
C MET A 62 9.30 3.27 1.39
N ALA A 63 10.17 4.29 1.31
CA ALA A 63 9.99 5.37 0.35
C ALA A 63 10.25 4.93 -1.10
N GLY A 64 11.20 4.02 -1.32
CA GLY A 64 11.52 3.46 -2.65
C GLY A 64 10.34 2.72 -3.28
N PRO A 65 9.79 1.67 -2.65
CA PRO A 65 8.66 0.92 -3.20
C PRO A 65 7.43 1.79 -3.49
N HIS A 66 7.12 2.75 -2.61
CA HIS A 66 6.01 3.67 -2.84
C HIS A 66 6.27 4.59 -4.05
N PHE A 67 7.49 5.09 -4.21
CA PHE A 67 7.87 5.92 -5.34
C PHE A 67 7.75 5.16 -6.66
N GLU A 68 8.26 3.93 -6.73
CA GLU A 68 8.18 3.08 -7.92
C GLU A 68 6.73 2.83 -8.35
N GLU A 69 5.86 2.48 -7.40
CA GLU A 69 4.43 2.30 -7.63
C GLU A 69 3.80 3.57 -8.22
N MET A 70 4.09 4.74 -7.64
CA MET A 70 3.55 6.01 -8.12
C MET A 70 4.14 6.44 -9.47
N ASN A 71 5.39 6.09 -9.74
CA ASN A 71 6.05 6.37 -11.01
C ASN A 71 5.41 5.59 -12.16
N VAL A 72 5.10 4.31 -11.95
CA VAL A 72 4.37 3.49 -12.95
C VAL A 72 2.98 4.08 -13.21
N VAL A 73 2.18 4.29 -12.16
CA VAL A 73 0.81 4.80 -12.29
C VAL A 73 0.77 6.18 -12.96
N THR A 74 1.66 7.08 -12.54
CA THR A 74 1.72 8.44 -13.10
C THR A 74 2.24 8.41 -14.53
N GLY A 75 3.28 7.62 -14.82
CA GLY A 75 3.86 7.48 -16.15
C GLY A 75 2.84 7.00 -17.18
N GLU A 76 2.06 5.96 -16.86
CA GLU A 76 1.00 5.45 -17.73
C GLU A 76 -0.10 6.49 -17.98
N ARG A 77 -0.55 7.16 -16.91
CA ARG A 77 -1.57 8.22 -17.01
C ARG A 77 -1.10 9.38 -17.88
N VAL A 78 0.14 9.85 -17.67
CA VAL A 78 0.74 10.94 -18.44
C VAL A 78 0.92 10.54 -19.90
N ALA A 79 1.42 9.34 -20.19
CA ALA A 79 1.59 8.85 -21.55
C ALA A 79 0.27 8.81 -22.31
N LYS A 80 -0.79 8.26 -21.70
CA LYS A 80 -2.13 8.23 -22.30
C LYS A 80 -2.68 9.63 -22.57
N THR A 81 -2.47 10.54 -21.61
CA THR A 81 -2.91 11.94 -21.76
C THR A 81 -2.13 12.65 -22.86
N ARG A 82 -0.81 12.42 -22.95
CA ARG A 82 0.07 12.99 -23.97
C ARG A 82 -0.39 12.59 -25.37
N GLU A 83 -0.69 11.31 -25.60
CA GLU A 83 -1.19 10.83 -26.89
C GLU A 83 -2.55 11.45 -27.24
N ALA A 84 -3.51 11.48 -26.31
CA ALA A 84 -4.82 12.06 -26.57
C ALA A 84 -4.75 13.57 -26.87
N VAL A 85 -3.89 14.32 -26.17
CA VAL A 85 -3.65 15.74 -26.43
C VAL A 85 -2.99 15.92 -27.80
N ARG A 86 -1.99 15.09 -28.12
CA ARG A 86 -1.28 15.13 -29.39
C ARG A 86 -2.23 14.91 -30.55
N GLU A 87 -2.96 13.80 -30.54
CA GLU A 87 -3.89 13.42 -31.60
C GLU A 87 -4.91 14.53 -31.86
N ARG A 88 -5.53 15.06 -30.79
CA ARG A 88 -6.53 16.12 -30.91
C ARG A 88 -5.95 17.42 -31.44
N LEU A 89 -4.89 17.96 -30.81
CA LEU A 89 -4.38 19.28 -31.16
C LEU A 89 -3.68 19.26 -32.52
N GLU A 90 -2.93 18.21 -32.87
CA GLU A 90 -2.34 18.08 -34.21
C GLU A 90 -3.43 18.02 -35.30
N GLY A 91 -4.56 17.35 -35.02
CA GLY A 91 -5.72 17.34 -35.92
C GLY A 91 -6.31 18.74 -36.12
N GLU A 92 -6.54 19.48 -35.02
CA GLU A 92 -7.09 20.84 -35.08
C GLU A 92 -6.10 21.83 -35.75
N ILE A 93 -4.80 21.73 -35.49
CA ILE A 93 -3.75 22.56 -36.12
C ILE A 93 -3.75 22.33 -37.63
N ARG A 94 -3.64 21.07 -38.09
CA ARG A 94 -3.66 20.73 -39.52
C ARG A 94 -4.90 21.26 -40.22
N PHE A 95 -6.07 21.17 -39.57
CA PHE A 95 -7.31 21.71 -40.11
C PHE A 95 -7.24 23.24 -40.30
N TRP A 96 -6.78 23.98 -39.30
CA TRP A 96 -6.71 25.44 -39.38
C TRP A 96 -5.62 25.93 -40.34
N ASP A 97 -4.51 25.22 -40.47
CA ASP A 97 -3.46 25.51 -41.46
C ASP A 97 -3.95 25.33 -42.89
N GLN A 98 -4.56 24.17 -43.19
CA GLN A 98 -5.16 23.95 -44.50
C GLN A 98 -6.22 25.02 -44.79
N ARG A 99 -7.05 25.33 -43.79
CA ARG A 99 -8.10 26.34 -43.94
C ARG A 99 -7.54 27.73 -44.19
N ALA A 100 -6.41 28.09 -43.58
CA ALA A 100 -5.75 29.37 -43.80
C ALA A 100 -5.29 29.52 -45.26
N GLU A 101 -4.67 28.49 -45.84
CA GLU A 101 -4.23 28.50 -47.24
C GLU A 101 -5.42 28.55 -48.22
N GLU A 102 -6.49 27.79 -47.96
CA GLU A 102 -7.71 27.85 -48.76
C GLU A 102 -8.35 29.25 -48.75
N LEU A 103 -8.42 29.89 -47.58
CA LEU A 103 -8.97 31.23 -47.44
C LEU A 103 -8.08 32.28 -48.12
N LYS A 104 -6.76 32.12 -48.02
CA LYS A 104 -5.79 32.99 -48.69
C LYS A 104 -5.94 32.94 -50.21
N ALA A 105 -6.11 31.75 -50.78
CA ALA A 105 -6.36 31.59 -52.21
C ALA A 105 -7.69 32.26 -52.65
N GLN A 106 -8.74 32.18 -51.83
CA GLN A 106 -10.02 32.86 -52.10
C GLN A 106 -9.90 34.38 -52.05
N GLU A 107 -9.16 34.91 -51.08
CA GLU A 107 -8.89 36.34 -50.94
C GLU A 107 -8.09 36.87 -52.14
N LEU A 108 -7.06 36.15 -52.57
CA LEU A 108 -6.28 36.48 -53.78
C LEU A 108 -7.14 36.44 -55.05
N ALA A 109 -8.16 35.58 -55.09
CA ALA A 109 -9.16 35.54 -56.16
C ALA A 109 -10.27 36.60 -56.02
N GLY A 110 -10.14 37.54 -55.06
CA GLY A 110 -11.08 38.64 -54.85
C GLY A 110 -12.37 38.29 -54.10
N LYS A 111 -12.50 37.07 -53.56
CA LYS A 111 -13.64 36.68 -52.72
C LYS A 111 -13.47 37.23 -51.30
N LYS A 112 -14.58 37.51 -50.62
CA LYS A 112 -14.61 37.99 -49.23
C LYS A 112 -15.17 36.91 -48.28
N PRO A 113 -14.35 35.95 -47.82
CA PRO A 113 -14.82 34.93 -46.89
C PRO A 113 -15.17 35.52 -45.52
N ARG A 114 -16.07 34.84 -44.79
CA ARG A 114 -16.57 35.29 -43.47
C ARG A 114 -15.47 35.35 -42.40
N VAL A 115 -14.47 34.48 -42.51
CA VAL A 115 -13.24 34.47 -41.71
C VAL A 115 -12.09 34.66 -42.69
N ASN A 116 -11.14 35.54 -42.37
CA ASN A 116 -9.99 35.80 -43.22
C ASN A 116 -8.86 34.80 -42.97
N SER A 117 -7.94 34.68 -43.93
CA SER A 117 -6.78 33.79 -43.86
C SER A 117 -5.90 34.05 -42.64
N GLY A 118 -5.68 35.32 -42.30
CA GLY A 118 -4.90 35.75 -41.13
C GLY A 118 -5.47 35.20 -39.81
N ARG A 119 -6.79 35.29 -39.59
CA ARG A 119 -7.44 34.74 -38.38
C ARG A 119 -7.37 33.22 -38.31
N ALA A 120 -7.47 32.53 -39.45
CA ALA A 120 -7.31 31.08 -39.49
C ALA A 120 -5.86 30.68 -39.12
N ARG A 121 -4.86 31.41 -39.63
CA ARG A 121 -3.45 31.20 -39.28
C ARG A 121 -3.17 31.46 -37.81
N SER A 122 -3.62 32.59 -37.27
CA SER A 122 -3.47 32.89 -35.83
C SER A 122 -4.07 31.81 -34.94
N ARG A 123 -5.16 31.17 -35.38
CA ARG A 123 -5.77 30.06 -34.63
C ARG A 123 -4.93 28.79 -34.65
N ALA A 124 -4.22 28.50 -35.73
CA ALA A 124 -3.24 27.41 -35.77
C ALA A 124 -2.08 27.71 -34.81
N ASP A 125 -1.50 28.92 -34.89
CA ASP A 125 -0.40 29.36 -34.02
C ASP A 125 -0.77 29.29 -32.52
N GLU A 126 -1.99 29.69 -32.15
CA GLU A 126 -2.51 29.59 -30.78
C GLU A 126 -2.61 28.15 -30.28
N LEU A 127 -3.03 27.22 -31.16
CA LEU A 127 -3.12 25.79 -30.84
C LEU A 127 -1.75 25.15 -30.70
N GLU A 128 -0.76 25.53 -31.52
CA GLU A 128 0.64 25.12 -31.37
C GLU A 128 1.21 25.57 -30.03
N ALA A 129 1.02 26.85 -29.68
CA ALA A 129 1.46 27.37 -28.39
C ALA A 129 0.79 26.65 -27.22
N ARG A 130 -0.50 26.31 -27.34
CA ARG A 130 -1.23 25.52 -26.34
C ARG A 130 -0.68 24.09 -26.23
N MET A 131 -0.36 23.47 -27.35
CA MET A 131 0.23 22.13 -27.39
C MET A 131 1.60 22.11 -26.69
N ALA A 132 2.45 23.10 -26.98
CA ALA A 132 3.76 23.24 -26.36
C ALA A 132 3.64 23.41 -24.83
N ARG A 133 2.74 24.29 -24.37
CA ARG A 133 2.48 24.47 -22.94
C ARG A 133 2.00 23.17 -22.28
N ARG A 134 1.02 22.49 -22.87
CA ARG A 134 0.48 21.27 -22.27
C ARG A 134 1.50 20.12 -22.24
N ARG A 135 2.39 20.04 -23.23
CA ARG A 135 3.51 19.08 -23.21
C ARG A 135 4.44 19.35 -22.04
N LEU A 136 4.83 20.61 -21.83
CA LEU A 136 5.68 21.01 -20.70
C LEU A 136 5.03 20.69 -19.35
N GLU A 137 3.74 20.97 -19.19
CA GLU A 137 2.99 20.60 -17.98
C GLU A 137 3.00 19.07 -17.75
N LEU A 138 2.79 18.28 -18.79
CA LEU A 138 2.82 16.81 -18.69
C LEU A 138 4.22 16.27 -18.36
N ASP A 139 5.27 16.94 -18.84
CA ASP A 139 6.65 16.58 -18.51
C ASP A 139 6.95 16.88 -17.03
N GLN A 140 6.45 18.00 -16.50
CA GLN A 140 6.51 18.31 -15.07
C GLN A 140 5.68 17.34 -14.21
N GLU A 141 4.50 16.92 -14.69
CA GLU A 141 3.67 15.92 -14.00
C GLU A 141 4.37 14.54 -13.93
N ALA A 142 5.20 14.21 -14.92
CA ALA A 142 5.98 12.97 -14.96
C ALA A 142 7.26 13.01 -14.11
N ASP A 143 7.79 14.21 -13.85
CA ASP A 143 8.97 14.43 -13.02
C ASP A 143 8.62 14.32 -11.54
N LEU A 144 8.44 13.08 -11.06
CA LEU A 144 8.10 12.80 -9.68
C LEU A 144 9.33 12.93 -8.77
N HIS A 145 9.11 13.54 -7.61
CA HIS A 145 10.11 13.67 -6.55
C HIS A 145 9.65 12.94 -5.29
N ASN A 146 10.57 12.21 -4.67
CA ASN A 146 10.32 11.56 -3.40
C ASN A 146 10.68 12.52 -2.24
N ASN A 147 9.68 12.86 -1.42
CA ASN A 147 9.92 13.69 -0.24
C ASN A 147 10.09 12.79 0.99
N PRO A 148 11.03 13.11 1.89
CA PRO A 148 11.18 12.37 3.14
C PRO A 148 9.85 12.31 3.92
N PRO A 149 9.56 11.17 4.60
CA PRO A 149 8.38 11.06 5.43
C PRO A 149 8.44 12.04 6.61
N THR A 150 7.26 12.41 7.08
CA THR A 150 7.07 13.24 8.27
C THR A 150 6.45 12.39 9.37
N ILE A 151 7.08 12.38 10.55
CA ILE A 151 6.52 11.73 11.73
C ILE A 151 5.36 12.57 12.23
N VAL A 152 4.17 11.97 12.32
CA VAL A 152 2.96 12.66 12.81
C VAL A 152 2.63 12.34 14.27
N GLY A 153 3.25 11.30 14.83
CA GLY A 153 3.05 10.85 16.20
C GLY A 153 3.83 9.57 16.48
N ALA A 154 4.05 9.32 17.76
CA ALA A 154 4.70 8.11 18.27
C ALA A 154 3.88 7.55 19.44
N ALA A 155 3.97 6.24 19.65
CA ALA A 155 3.36 5.56 20.78
C ALA A 155 4.32 4.50 21.29
N LEU A 156 4.38 4.34 22.61
CA LEU A 156 5.08 3.23 23.23
C LEU A 156 4.13 2.03 23.31
N ILE A 157 4.51 0.93 22.66
CA ILE A 157 3.74 -0.31 22.70
C ILE A 157 4.28 -1.22 23.79
N VAL A 158 3.41 -1.62 24.71
CA VAL A 158 3.75 -2.51 25.83
C VAL A 158 3.15 -3.88 25.57
N PRO A 159 3.96 -4.97 25.55
CA PRO A 159 3.45 -6.32 25.38
C PRO A 159 2.49 -6.73 26.50
N GLN A 160 1.40 -7.41 26.15
CA GLN A 160 0.39 -7.88 27.11
C GLN A 160 1.01 -8.74 28.24
N GLY A 161 2.00 -9.58 27.93
CA GLY A 161 2.66 -10.42 28.94
C GLY A 161 3.34 -9.63 30.07
N LEU A 162 3.83 -8.42 29.81
CA LEU A 162 4.37 -7.54 30.86
C LEU A 162 3.25 -6.99 31.74
N VAL A 163 2.11 -6.63 31.14
CA VAL A 163 0.91 -6.20 31.88
C VAL A 163 0.41 -7.33 32.78
N ASP A 164 0.33 -8.55 32.26
CA ASP A 164 -0.13 -9.72 33.01
C ASP A 164 0.82 -10.06 34.17
N GLN A 165 2.14 -9.99 33.94
CA GLN A 165 3.15 -10.17 34.98
C GLN A 165 3.01 -9.13 36.10
N LEU A 166 2.83 -7.85 35.76
CA LEU A 166 2.63 -6.80 36.75
C LEU A 166 1.34 -7.00 37.56
N ASN A 167 0.31 -7.63 36.97
CA ASN A 167 -0.94 -7.98 37.64
C ASN A 167 -0.87 -9.31 38.41
N GLY A 168 0.31 -9.94 38.52
CA GLY A 168 0.48 -11.20 39.22
C GLY A 168 -0.04 -12.42 38.47
N MET A 169 -0.25 -12.30 37.16
CA MET A 169 -0.71 -13.35 36.26
C MET A 169 0.36 -13.64 35.20
N PRO A 170 1.58 -14.08 35.56
CA PRO A 170 2.62 -14.30 34.58
C PRO A 170 2.17 -15.31 33.53
N PRO A 171 2.51 -15.11 32.24
CA PRO A 171 2.18 -16.08 31.20
C PRO A 171 2.83 -17.42 31.53
N ALA A 172 2.05 -18.50 31.47
CA ALA A 172 2.55 -19.85 31.69
C ALA A 172 3.47 -20.25 30.51
N PRO A 173 4.76 -20.55 30.74
CA PRO A 173 5.71 -20.87 29.66
C PRO A 173 5.25 -22.07 28.80
N ASP A 174 4.68 -23.07 29.45
CA ASP A 174 4.19 -24.30 28.80
C ASP A 174 3.04 -23.99 27.82
N ALA A 175 2.15 -23.05 28.16
CA ALA A 175 1.04 -22.67 27.29
C ALA A 175 1.51 -21.97 26.00
N VAL A 176 2.65 -21.25 26.04
CA VAL A 176 3.24 -20.61 24.85
C VAL A 176 3.87 -21.64 23.94
N ALA A 177 4.62 -22.60 24.49
CA ALA A 177 5.22 -23.70 23.74
C ALA A 177 4.14 -24.59 23.09
N ASP A 178 3.09 -24.92 23.84
CA ASP A 178 1.94 -25.68 23.34
C ASP A 178 1.24 -24.95 22.19
N LYS A 179 1.06 -23.63 22.29
CA LYS A 179 0.45 -22.82 21.23
C LYS A 179 1.29 -22.82 19.95
N MET A 180 2.60 -22.59 20.04
CA MET A 180 3.48 -22.59 18.87
C MET A 180 3.49 -23.94 18.15
N GLU A 181 3.54 -25.04 18.90
CA GLU A 181 3.49 -26.38 18.31
C GLU A 181 2.11 -26.70 17.72
N THR A 182 1.04 -26.24 18.37
CA THR A 182 -0.34 -26.35 17.85
C THR A 182 -0.49 -25.60 16.53
N ASP A 183 -0.04 -24.34 16.46
CA ASP A 183 -0.11 -23.52 15.25
C ASP A 183 0.70 -24.15 14.10
N ARG A 184 1.92 -24.64 14.40
CA ARG A 184 2.77 -25.33 13.41
C ARG A 184 2.09 -26.59 12.85
N ARG A 185 1.46 -27.40 13.71
CA ARG A 185 0.73 -28.62 13.30
C ARG A 185 -0.51 -28.28 12.49
N ALA A 186 -1.25 -27.25 12.89
CA ALA A 186 -2.42 -26.77 12.18
C ALA A 186 -2.06 -26.33 10.75
N VAL A 187 -1.00 -25.53 10.59
CA VAL A 187 -0.52 -25.11 9.25
C VAL A 187 -0.13 -26.34 8.41
N ALA A 188 0.61 -27.29 8.99
CA ALA A 188 0.99 -28.52 8.27
C ALA A 188 -0.23 -29.35 7.82
N ALA A 189 -1.26 -29.46 8.67
CA ALA A 189 -2.49 -30.16 8.34
C ALA A 189 -3.25 -29.47 7.19
N VAL A 190 -3.33 -28.15 7.20
CA VAL A 190 -4.00 -27.37 6.13
C VAL A 190 -3.23 -27.45 4.82
N LEU A 191 -1.88 -27.38 4.84
CA LEU A 191 -1.06 -27.61 3.65
C LEU A 191 -1.34 -29.00 3.03
N ALA A 192 -1.43 -30.03 3.87
CA ALA A 192 -1.75 -31.38 3.40
C ALA A 192 -3.15 -31.45 2.79
N ALA A 193 -4.15 -30.83 3.42
CA ALA A 193 -5.52 -30.78 2.91
C ALA A 193 -5.63 -30.01 1.58
N GLU A 194 -4.93 -28.89 1.42
CA GLU A 194 -4.96 -28.15 0.15
C GLU A 194 -4.30 -28.95 -0.99
N ARG A 195 -3.26 -29.75 -0.69
CA ARG A 195 -2.67 -30.67 -1.68
C ARG A 195 -3.63 -31.78 -2.08
N THR A 196 -4.43 -32.33 -1.17
CA THR A 196 -5.43 -33.35 -1.53
C THR A 196 -6.57 -32.77 -2.37
N LEU A 197 -6.83 -31.46 -2.27
CA LEU A 197 -7.73 -30.73 -3.17
C LEU A 197 -7.11 -30.43 -4.55
N GLY A 198 -5.90 -30.94 -4.85
CA GLY A 198 -5.22 -30.74 -6.13
C GLY A 198 -4.56 -29.36 -6.30
N ARG A 199 -4.42 -28.60 -5.22
CA ARG A 199 -3.83 -27.25 -5.25
C ARG A 199 -2.35 -27.27 -4.91
N ASN A 200 -1.68 -26.16 -5.18
CA ASN A 200 -0.27 -25.92 -4.82
C ASN A 200 -0.16 -24.91 -3.66
N PRO A 201 -0.18 -25.37 -2.39
CA PRO A 201 -0.10 -24.49 -1.24
C PRO A 201 1.34 -24.24 -0.77
N GLU A 202 1.61 -22.99 -0.38
CA GLU A 202 2.87 -22.50 0.17
C GLU A 202 2.64 -21.74 1.48
N ALA A 203 3.36 -22.14 2.53
CA ALA A 203 3.34 -21.44 3.81
C ALA A 203 4.04 -20.08 3.69
N GLN A 204 3.41 -19.06 4.25
CA GLN A 204 3.92 -17.69 4.25
C GLN A 204 4.73 -17.41 5.53
N VAL A 205 5.71 -16.54 5.42
CA VAL A 205 6.49 -16.08 6.58
C VAL A 205 5.60 -15.16 7.42
N HIS A 206 5.66 -15.24 8.75
CA HIS A 206 4.79 -14.45 9.65
C HIS A 206 4.77 -12.94 9.37
N ASN A 207 5.81 -12.38 8.74
CA ASN A 207 5.93 -10.95 8.44
C ASN A 207 5.39 -10.54 7.04
N ASN A 208 4.78 -11.44 6.26
CA ASN A 208 4.25 -11.11 4.93
C ASN A 208 3.27 -12.22 4.47
N PRO A 209 2.02 -12.01 3.99
CA PRO A 209 1.19 -10.81 3.76
C PRO A 209 -0.06 -10.78 4.71
N GLY A 210 0.05 -11.44 5.86
CA GLY A 210 -0.97 -11.54 6.91
C GLY A 210 -2.14 -12.48 6.56
N PHE A 211 -1.76 -13.65 6.05
CA PHE A 211 -2.45 -14.94 6.04
C PHE A 211 -1.34 -16.02 6.07
N ASP A 212 -1.62 -17.23 6.52
CA ASP A 212 -0.59 -18.26 6.78
C ASP A 212 -0.21 -19.09 5.55
N ILE A 213 -1.13 -19.30 4.61
CA ILE A 213 -0.92 -20.14 3.43
C ILE A 213 -1.47 -19.45 2.18
N LEU A 214 -0.65 -19.37 1.12
CA LEU A 214 -1.09 -19.08 -0.24
C LEU A 214 -1.37 -20.41 -0.94
N SER A 215 -2.59 -20.64 -1.41
CA SER A 215 -2.95 -21.87 -2.13
C SER A 215 -3.42 -21.55 -3.54
N ILE A 216 -2.72 -22.07 -4.54
CA ILE A 216 -3.01 -21.81 -5.96
C ILE A 216 -3.70 -23.03 -6.57
N ASP A 217 -4.84 -22.80 -7.18
CA ASP A 217 -5.49 -23.79 -8.02
C ASP A 217 -4.81 -23.79 -9.42
N PRO A 218 -4.14 -24.89 -9.81
CA PRO A 218 -3.42 -24.95 -11.08
C PRO A 218 -4.35 -25.04 -12.30
N GLU A 219 -5.60 -25.48 -12.13
CA GLU A 219 -6.56 -25.58 -13.24
C GLU A 219 -7.18 -24.23 -13.57
N THR A 220 -7.55 -23.47 -12.53
CA THR A 220 -8.25 -22.18 -12.70
C THR A 220 -7.33 -20.96 -12.61
N GLY A 221 -6.14 -21.12 -12.03
CA GLY A 221 -5.23 -20.02 -11.69
C GLY A 221 -5.71 -19.16 -10.52
N ILE A 222 -6.74 -19.60 -9.78
CA ILE A 222 -7.26 -18.84 -8.64
C ILE A 222 -6.32 -18.97 -7.45
N HIS A 223 -6.03 -17.83 -6.82
CA HIS A 223 -5.25 -17.75 -5.60
C HIS A 223 -6.19 -17.65 -4.39
N TYR A 224 -5.98 -18.53 -3.42
CA TYR A 224 -6.67 -18.54 -2.14
C TYR A 224 -5.74 -18.12 -1.01
N PHE A 225 -6.24 -17.23 -0.16
CA PHE A 225 -5.53 -16.70 0.99
C PHE A 225 -6.09 -17.35 2.24
N ILE A 226 -5.31 -18.22 2.89
CA ILE A 226 -5.80 -19.06 3.97
C ILE A 226 -5.14 -18.65 5.28
N GLU A 227 -5.96 -18.27 6.25
CA GLU A 227 -5.58 -18.07 7.64
C GLU A 227 -5.89 -19.33 8.44
N VAL A 228 -4.94 -19.79 9.25
CA VAL A 228 -5.02 -21.03 10.00
C VAL A 228 -5.17 -20.72 11.48
N LYS A 229 -6.18 -21.30 12.13
CA LYS A 229 -6.33 -21.29 13.59
C LYS A 229 -6.16 -22.69 14.14
N GLY A 230 -5.00 -22.91 14.78
CA GLY A 230 -4.74 -24.08 15.59
C GLY A 230 -5.49 -24.01 16.91
N HIS A 231 -5.98 -25.15 17.40
CA HIS A 231 -6.53 -25.22 18.74
C HIS A 231 -6.26 -26.57 19.39
N LEU A 232 -6.32 -26.61 20.72
CA LEU A 232 -6.24 -27.87 21.46
C LEU A 232 -7.63 -28.52 21.54
N PRO A 233 -7.74 -29.84 21.77
CA PRO A 233 -9.03 -30.52 21.85
C PRO A 233 -10.01 -29.93 22.89
N GLN A 234 -9.48 -29.35 23.97
CA GLN A 234 -10.26 -28.70 25.03
C GLN A 234 -10.63 -27.23 24.72
N THR A 235 -10.13 -26.65 23.63
CA THR A 235 -10.43 -25.26 23.26
C THR A 235 -11.87 -25.13 22.79
N THR A 236 -12.67 -24.33 23.49
CA THR A 236 -14.09 -24.11 23.16
C THR A 236 -14.32 -22.94 22.21
N GLU A 237 -13.37 -22.02 22.12
CA GLU A 237 -13.48 -20.79 21.33
C GLU A 237 -12.14 -20.51 20.61
N ILE A 238 -12.24 -20.02 19.37
CA ILE A 238 -11.09 -19.54 18.60
C ILE A 238 -11.25 -18.05 18.33
N SER A 239 -10.15 -17.31 18.44
CA SER A 239 -10.14 -15.86 18.20
C SER A 239 -9.59 -15.55 16.82
N VAL A 240 -10.27 -14.62 16.14
CA VAL A 240 -9.85 -14.08 14.83
C VAL A 240 -9.66 -12.57 15.01
N SER A 241 -8.56 -12.02 14.52
CA SER A 241 -8.30 -10.59 14.67
C SER A 241 -9.25 -9.77 13.80
N ALA A 242 -9.54 -8.54 14.20
CA ALA A 242 -10.36 -7.63 13.39
C ALA A 242 -9.73 -7.39 12.01
N GLN A 243 -8.40 -7.36 11.92
CA GLN A 243 -7.67 -7.25 10.66
C GLN A 243 -7.94 -8.44 9.73
N GLN A 244 -7.94 -9.67 10.26
CA GLN A 244 -8.26 -10.88 9.51
C GLN A 244 -9.70 -10.84 8.98
N VAL A 245 -10.64 -10.38 9.82
CA VAL A 245 -12.04 -10.20 9.41
C VAL A 245 -12.17 -9.16 8.28
N GLN A 246 -11.43 -8.05 8.34
CA GLN A 246 -11.47 -7.04 7.26
C GLN A 246 -10.88 -7.58 5.95
N LYS A 247 -9.76 -8.31 6.00
CA LYS A 247 -9.18 -8.96 4.81
C LYS A 247 -10.13 -9.96 4.18
N ALA A 248 -10.82 -10.75 5.00
CA ALA A 248 -11.84 -11.69 4.54
C ALA A 248 -13.01 -10.99 3.84
N LYS A 249 -13.51 -9.89 4.43
CA LYS A 249 -14.58 -9.08 3.84
C LYS A 249 -14.18 -8.41 2.52
N ALA A 250 -12.92 -8.01 2.39
CA ALA A 250 -12.40 -7.42 1.15
C ALA A 250 -12.23 -8.45 0.03
N ASN A 251 -12.07 -9.74 0.35
CA ASN A 251 -11.81 -10.82 -0.61
C ASN A 251 -12.68 -12.07 -0.34
N PRO A 252 -14.02 -11.96 -0.36
CA PRO A 252 -14.92 -12.99 0.17
C PRO A 252 -14.83 -14.33 -0.59
N ASP A 253 -14.52 -14.31 -1.89
CA ASP A 253 -14.45 -15.52 -2.72
C ASP A 253 -13.09 -16.23 -2.63
N ARG A 254 -12.07 -15.55 -2.10
CA ARG A 254 -10.67 -16.01 -2.15
C ARG A 254 -10.05 -16.20 -0.76
N TRP A 255 -10.57 -15.52 0.25
CA TRP A 255 -10.06 -15.60 1.61
C TRP A 255 -10.76 -16.72 2.38
N ARG A 256 -10.01 -17.54 3.12
CA ARG A 256 -10.56 -18.67 3.89
C ARG A 256 -9.97 -18.73 5.29
N LEU A 257 -10.83 -19.06 6.26
CA LEU A 257 -10.42 -19.46 7.60
C LEU A 257 -10.37 -20.99 7.63
N ALA A 258 -9.21 -21.56 7.93
CA ALA A 258 -9.06 -22.97 8.21
C ALA A 258 -8.84 -23.18 9.71
N VAL A 259 -9.59 -24.10 10.30
CA VAL A 259 -9.48 -24.44 11.73
C VAL A 259 -9.01 -25.87 11.82
N ALA A 260 -7.96 -26.10 12.60
CA ALA A 260 -7.36 -27.43 12.75
C ALA A 260 -6.99 -27.69 14.22
N SER A 261 -7.16 -28.95 14.62
CA SER A 261 -6.78 -29.50 15.93
C SER A 261 -5.65 -30.50 15.79
#